data_AF-L7LYN2-F1
#
_entry.id   AF-L7LYN2-F1
#
_cell.length_a   1.000
_cell.length_b   1.000
_cell.length_c   1.000
_cell.angle_alpha   90.00
_cell.angle_beta   90.00
_cell.angle_gamma   90.00
#
_symmetry.space_group_name_H-M   'P 1'
#
loop_
_entity.id
_entity.type
_entity.pdbx_description
1 polymer ?
#
loop_
_entity_poly.entity_id
_entity_poly.type
_entity_poly.pdbx_seq_one_letter_code
_entity_poly.pdbx_strand_id
1 'polypeptide(L)'
;MGAANRAVWRLLGLSSHRCSETVHSIPHPHFEDRQLYFMADPAHVLKNLRAQLLRATCFYLGENTVTNQGLPGSKVDVSDVQAVVDHDSDSDLKIAHGLSAIHVSTGHFTTMKVGISVQFFREAPPGIRHLIQKGHLPVEAEVTAWFLELVWKWYTLMSSHCPVVALSKIDPSKYQGAVDTLMLAQDTLRHMKMGPTAHWKPSQAGLLISTSVVLSLAEELLSLLGYKYLLTSRLIQDCLENIFSIVRMKKPVPSAYDVKSSLKLICVGQFLHTPKSSSYDSDDGLHLAYLLGPSLEKSLEEFRDDEEHLENLTLDEVSSVECDILAYVGGFLLKTIIKTIGECTPCIAVLLGNGQCYNALIELKEYVKGATNLLRPSAAVMELLVHYEEHFKGFVSEDAILDLKAPFRTIPRFLANNVENHLDLCNIHQDKVQKLLLERYVHCRLRMHLRQQRARHVETHSSKTCAGVNLQ
;
A
#
# COMPACT_ATOMS: atom_id res chain seq x y z
N MET A 1 -7.43 16.88 13.25
CA MET A 1 -8.69 17.14 13.99
C MET A 1 -8.93 18.63 14.04
N GLY A 2 -10.09 19.11 13.58
CA GLY A 2 -10.42 20.54 13.55
C GLY A 2 -10.54 21.14 14.96
N ALA A 3 -10.24 22.44 15.10
CA ALA A 3 -10.33 23.14 16.38
C ALA A 3 -11.76 23.15 16.94
N ALA A 4 -12.77 23.29 16.08
CA ALA A 4 -14.19 23.26 16.45
C ALA A 4 -14.59 21.89 17.04
N ASN A 5 -14.23 20.77 16.39
CA ASN A 5 -14.53 19.43 16.90
C ASN A 5 -13.86 19.18 18.27
N ARG A 6 -12.65 19.69 18.47
CA ARG A 6 -11.98 19.64 19.80
C ARG A 6 -12.67 20.52 20.84
N ALA A 7 -13.35 21.60 20.44
CA ALA A 7 -14.17 22.39 21.36
C ALA A 7 -15.43 21.62 21.75
N VAL A 8 -16.09 20.95 20.80
CA VAL A 8 -17.23 20.04 21.08
C VAL A 8 -16.82 18.95 22.05
N TRP A 9 -15.66 18.31 21.85
CA TRP A 9 -15.17 17.29 22.77
C TRP A 9 -15.01 17.80 24.20
N ARG A 10 -14.45 19.01 24.38
CA ARG A 10 -14.34 19.65 25.70
C ARG A 10 -15.69 19.95 26.32
N LEU A 11 -16.66 20.40 25.53
CA LEU A 11 -18.03 20.66 26.01
C LEU A 11 -18.74 19.38 26.47
N LEU A 12 -18.45 18.25 25.82
CA LEU A 12 -19.00 16.94 26.17
C LEU A 12 -18.19 16.22 27.26
N GLY A 13 -17.17 16.85 27.83
CA GLY A 13 -16.32 16.24 28.87
C GLY A 13 -15.38 15.13 28.37
N LEU A 14 -15.22 14.99 27.05
CA LEU A 14 -14.33 14.00 26.45
C LEU A 14 -12.88 14.46 26.63
N SER A 15 -12.02 13.56 27.10
CA SER A 15 -10.64 13.87 27.40
C SER A 15 -9.72 12.68 27.14
N SER A 16 -8.48 12.97 26.75
CA SER A 16 -7.43 11.97 26.62
C SER A 16 -6.08 12.66 26.82
N HIS A 17 -5.45 12.33 27.94
CA HIS A 17 -4.16 12.86 28.35
C HIS A 17 -3.21 11.73 28.74
N ARG A 18 -1.93 12.05 28.87
CA ARG A 18 -0.90 11.07 29.25
C ARG A 18 -1.18 10.40 30.59
N CYS A 19 -1.69 11.15 31.57
CA CYS A 19 -1.84 10.72 32.96
C CYS A 19 -3.30 10.57 33.40
N SER A 20 -4.26 10.63 32.47
CA SER A 20 -5.68 10.46 32.78
C SER A 20 -6.24 9.28 32.00
N GLU A 21 -7.32 8.70 32.52
CA GLU A 21 -8.12 7.79 31.71
C GLU A 21 -8.69 8.51 30.49
N THR A 22 -8.85 7.76 29.40
CA THR A 22 -9.46 8.26 28.18
C THR A 22 -10.98 8.22 28.37
N VAL A 23 -11.63 9.37 28.27
CA VAL A 23 -13.09 9.51 28.26
C VAL A 23 -13.56 9.68 26.81
N HIS A 24 -14.24 8.66 26.29
CA HIS A 24 -14.59 8.55 24.85
C HIS A 24 -16.08 8.31 24.58
N SER A 25 -16.93 8.37 25.60
CA SER A 25 -18.38 8.23 25.46
C SER A 25 -19.16 9.14 26.40
N ILE A 26 -20.44 9.35 26.07
CA ILE A 26 -21.45 9.98 26.94
C ILE A 26 -22.74 9.15 26.88
N PRO A 27 -23.61 9.23 27.92
CA PRO A 27 -24.93 8.64 27.86
C PRO A 27 -25.75 9.21 26.69
N HIS A 28 -26.56 8.37 26.05
CA HIS A 28 -27.45 8.81 24.98
C HIS A 28 -28.51 9.77 25.58
N PRO A 29 -28.77 10.93 24.96
CA PRO A 29 -29.64 11.98 25.55
C PRO A 29 -31.11 11.56 25.71
N HIS A 30 -31.50 10.41 25.17
CA HIS A 30 -32.87 9.88 25.21
C HIS A 30 -32.97 8.41 25.64
N PHE A 31 -31.87 7.64 25.59
CA PHE A 31 -31.92 6.21 25.85
C PHE A 31 -30.95 5.91 27.00
N GLU A 32 -31.49 5.59 28.17
CA GLU A 32 -30.69 5.44 29.39
C GLU A 32 -29.68 4.28 29.29
N ASP A 33 -30.01 3.22 28.55
CA ASP A 33 -29.17 2.03 28.39
C ASP A 33 -28.17 2.12 27.23
N ARG A 34 -28.02 3.30 26.59
CA ARG A 34 -27.14 3.45 25.41
C ARG A 34 -26.08 4.50 25.61
N GLN A 35 -24.91 4.22 25.06
CA GLN A 35 -23.78 5.15 25.03
C GLN A 35 -23.58 5.70 23.62
N LEU A 36 -23.19 6.96 23.55
CA LEU A 36 -22.71 7.60 22.32
C LEU A 36 -21.20 7.69 22.40
N TYR A 37 -20.53 6.97 21.51
CA TYR A 37 -19.07 6.95 21.40
C TYR A 37 -18.57 8.00 20.41
N PHE A 38 -17.48 8.68 20.77
CA PHE A 38 -16.89 9.76 19.99
C PHE A 38 -15.44 9.43 19.65
N MET A 39 -15.13 9.33 18.35
CA MET A 39 -13.79 8.99 17.89
C MET A 39 -13.17 10.04 16.96
N ALA A 40 -11.85 10.08 16.95
CA ALA A 40 -11.10 10.70 15.86
C ALA A 40 -11.13 9.79 14.63
N ASP A 41 -11.10 10.41 13.45
CA ASP A 41 -10.86 9.70 12.19
C ASP A 41 -9.43 9.12 12.16
N PRO A 42 -9.25 7.78 12.12
CA PRO A 42 -7.95 7.12 12.06
C PRO A 42 -7.11 7.55 10.85
N ALA A 43 -7.72 7.83 9.69
CA ALA A 43 -7.01 8.26 8.50
C ALA A 43 -6.35 9.63 8.71
N HIS A 44 -7.04 10.52 9.40
CA HIS A 44 -6.48 11.80 9.82
C HIS A 44 -5.42 11.66 10.90
N VAL A 45 -5.59 10.74 11.85
CA VAL A 45 -4.56 10.46 12.87
C VAL A 45 -3.27 9.98 12.21
N LEU A 46 -3.36 9.03 11.26
CA LEU A 46 -2.21 8.51 10.51
C LEU A 46 -1.46 9.62 9.76
N LYS A 47 -2.19 10.49 9.04
CA LYS A 47 -1.61 11.65 8.36
C LYS A 47 -0.88 12.58 9.32
N ASN A 48 -1.47 12.85 10.48
CA ASN A 48 -0.86 13.72 11.50
C ASN A 48 0.39 13.10 12.13
N LEU A 49 0.43 11.77 12.32
CA LEU A 49 1.61 11.06 12.82
C LEU A 49 2.78 11.19 11.84
N ARG A 50 2.55 10.91 10.55
CA ARG A 50 3.58 11.10 9.51
C ARG A 50 4.04 12.55 9.48
N ALA A 51 3.12 13.51 9.38
CA ALA A 51 3.48 14.93 9.30
C ALA A 51 4.25 15.42 10.54
N GLN A 52 3.93 14.88 11.72
CA GLN A 52 4.65 15.20 12.95
C GLN A 52 6.05 14.57 12.98
N LEU A 53 6.22 13.35 12.46
CA LEU A 53 7.53 12.70 12.37
C LEU A 53 8.45 13.45 11.41
N LEU A 54 7.95 13.82 10.22
CA LEU A 54 8.69 14.63 9.26
C LEU A 54 9.11 15.99 9.83
N ARG A 55 8.24 16.65 10.62
CA ARG A 55 8.55 17.95 11.23
C ARG A 55 9.52 17.85 12.40
N ALA A 56 9.33 16.85 13.27
CA ALA A 56 10.12 16.69 14.48
C ALA A 56 11.43 15.95 14.25
N THR A 57 11.61 15.37 13.06
CA THR A 57 12.67 14.46 12.59
C THR A 57 12.78 13.16 13.37
N CYS A 58 12.60 13.18 14.68
CA CYS A 58 12.69 12.01 15.52
C CYS A 58 11.60 11.97 16.60
N PHE A 59 11.22 10.75 17.00
CA PHE A 59 10.45 10.44 18.20
C PHE A 59 11.28 9.60 19.17
N TYR A 60 10.88 9.57 20.44
CA TYR A 60 11.50 8.73 21.46
C TYR A 60 10.44 7.85 22.12
N LEU A 61 10.63 6.53 22.05
CA LEU A 61 9.82 5.53 22.72
C LEU A 61 10.02 5.57 24.24
N GLY A 62 9.02 5.11 24.99
CA GLY A 62 9.15 4.94 26.44
C GLY A 62 10.03 3.73 26.78
N GLU A 63 10.74 3.80 27.91
CA GLU A 63 11.65 2.75 28.38
C GLU A 63 10.98 1.38 28.52
N ASN A 64 9.72 1.36 29.00
CA ASN A 64 8.92 0.14 29.11
C ASN A 64 8.69 -0.51 27.74
N THR A 65 8.38 0.28 26.70
CA THR A 65 8.18 -0.23 25.34
C THR A 65 9.46 -0.84 24.80
N VAL A 66 10.60 -0.15 24.97
CA VAL A 66 11.92 -0.62 24.51
C VAL A 66 12.28 -1.94 25.17
N THR A 67 12.12 -2.03 26.49
CA THR A 67 12.46 -3.22 27.29
C THR A 67 11.55 -4.40 26.96
N ASN A 68 10.23 -4.18 26.94
CA ASN A 68 9.25 -5.24 26.70
C ASN A 68 9.33 -5.82 25.29
N GLN A 69 9.77 -5.03 24.31
CA GLN A 69 9.88 -5.43 22.91
C GLN A 69 11.30 -5.83 22.51
N GLY A 70 12.28 -5.73 23.41
CA GLY A 70 13.67 -6.07 23.14
C GLY A 70 14.33 -5.19 22.06
N LEU A 71 13.96 -3.91 22.01
CA LEU A 71 14.45 -3.00 20.96
C LEU A 71 15.88 -2.51 21.25
N PRO A 72 16.72 -2.30 20.22
CA PRO A 72 18.12 -1.89 20.39
C PRO A 72 18.28 -0.43 20.86
N GLY A 73 17.21 0.37 20.83
CA GLY A 73 17.22 1.75 21.28
C GLY A 73 15.80 2.32 21.42
N SER A 74 15.71 3.63 21.69
CA SER A 74 14.43 4.33 21.87
C SER A 74 14.10 5.32 20.75
N LYS A 75 15.05 5.63 19.86
CA LYS A 75 14.93 6.69 18.87
C LYS A 75 14.29 6.14 17.59
N VAL A 76 13.20 6.77 17.17
CA VAL A 76 12.59 6.61 15.84
C VAL A 76 13.05 7.80 15.02
N ASP A 77 13.78 7.59 13.92
CA ASP A 77 14.33 8.67 13.09
C ASP A 77 13.80 8.61 11.66
N VAL A 78 13.42 9.76 11.11
CA VAL A 78 13.02 9.87 9.71
C VAL A 78 14.22 9.65 8.77
N SER A 79 15.46 9.88 9.22
CA SER A 79 16.65 9.64 8.42
C SER A 79 16.75 8.19 7.95
N ASP A 80 16.29 7.22 8.75
CA ASP A 80 16.30 5.80 8.39
C ASP A 80 15.38 5.53 7.19
N VAL A 81 14.27 6.25 7.09
CA VAL A 81 13.36 6.18 5.94
C VAL A 81 13.94 6.90 4.73
N GLN A 82 14.60 8.04 4.94
CA GLN A 82 15.28 8.78 3.87
C GLN A 82 16.38 7.93 3.23
N ALA A 83 17.16 7.21 4.03
CA ALA A 83 18.20 6.31 3.54
C ALA A 83 17.65 5.20 2.62
N VAL A 84 16.45 4.67 2.91
CA VAL A 84 15.77 3.73 2.00
C VAL A 84 15.38 4.40 0.68
N VAL A 85 14.85 5.63 0.74
CA VAL A 85 14.48 6.38 -0.46
C VAL A 85 15.69 6.72 -1.32
N ASP A 86 16.80 7.10 -0.70
CA ASP A 86 18.05 7.46 -1.37
C ASP A 86 18.72 6.21 -1.97
N HIS A 87 18.68 5.06 -1.28
CA HIS A 87 19.17 3.81 -1.84
C HIS A 87 18.35 3.35 -3.06
N ASP A 88 17.03 3.57 -3.03
CA ASP A 88 16.12 3.25 -4.14
C ASP A 88 16.09 4.33 -5.24
N SER A 89 16.73 5.50 -5.10
CA SER A 89 16.64 6.57 -6.11
C SER A 89 17.40 6.22 -7.39
N ASP A 90 18.54 5.55 -7.22
CA ASP A 90 19.51 5.32 -8.28
C ASP A 90 19.21 4.02 -9.05
N SER A 91 18.45 3.11 -8.44
CA SER A 91 18.14 1.78 -8.99
C SER A 91 16.77 1.69 -9.66
N ASP A 92 16.72 0.97 -10.79
CA ASP A 92 15.48 0.61 -11.47
C ASP A 92 14.69 -0.47 -10.70
N LEU A 93 15.39 -1.39 -10.04
CA LEU A 93 14.77 -2.35 -9.13
C LEU A 93 14.83 -1.78 -7.72
N LYS A 94 13.66 -1.55 -7.13
CA LYS A 94 13.50 -0.88 -5.83
C LYS A 94 13.07 -1.85 -4.74
N ILE A 95 13.70 -1.76 -3.58
CA ILE A 95 13.36 -2.55 -2.39
C ILE A 95 11.95 -2.16 -1.93
N ALA A 96 11.70 -0.86 -1.81
CA ALA A 96 10.45 -0.27 -1.40
C ALA A 96 9.81 0.50 -2.56
N HIS A 97 9.40 -0.22 -3.62
CA HIS A 97 8.78 0.35 -4.84
C HIS A 97 7.61 1.34 -4.61
N GLY A 98 6.91 1.25 -3.48
CA GLY A 98 5.82 2.15 -3.11
C GLY A 98 6.28 3.42 -2.38
N LEU A 99 7.57 3.54 -2.05
CA LEU A 99 8.21 4.65 -1.37
C LEU A 99 9.00 5.51 -2.37
N SER A 100 9.02 6.81 -2.15
CA SER A 100 9.69 7.79 -3.04
C SER A 100 9.85 9.12 -2.32
N ALA A 101 10.55 10.08 -2.93
CA ALA A 101 10.82 11.40 -2.36
C ALA A 101 9.56 12.14 -1.85
N ILE A 102 8.38 11.92 -2.45
CA ILE A 102 7.12 12.54 -2.00
C ILE A 102 6.73 12.13 -0.56
N HIS A 103 7.19 10.96 -0.11
CA HIS A 103 6.84 10.36 1.19
C HIS A 103 7.59 11.02 2.35
N VAL A 104 8.82 11.49 2.08
CA VAL A 104 9.71 12.18 3.01
C VAL A 104 9.63 13.71 2.86
N SER A 105 9.06 14.21 1.75
CA SER A 105 8.82 15.65 1.55
C SER A 105 7.68 16.23 2.41
N THR A 106 7.82 17.50 2.81
CA THR A 106 6.83 18.25 3.60
C THR A 106 5.85 19.10 2.76
N GLY A 107 5.66 18.80 1.48
CA GLY A 107 4.81 19.58 0.58
C GLY A 107 3.32 19.64 0.97
N HIS A 108 2.66 20.80 0.82
CA HIS A 108 1.24 20.98 1.21
C HIS A 108 0.30 19.93 0.58
N PHE A 109 0.49 19.60 -0.70
CA PHE A 109 -0.35 18.62 -1.40
C PHE A 109 -0.09 17.16 -0.97
N THR A 110 1.10 16.82 -0.46
CA THR A 110 1.43 15.46 0.01
C THR A 110 0.90 15.19 1.42
N THR A 111 0.60 16.25 2.20
CA THR A 111 0.02 16.11 3.54
C THR A 111 -1.46 15.71 3.54
N MET A 112 -2.20 15.98 2.45
CA MET A 112 -3.64 15.68 2.38
C MET A 112 -3.95 14.25 1.95
N LYS A 113 -3.08 13.62 1.15
CA LYS A 113 -3.28 12.29 0.59
C LYS A 113 -3.01 11.18 1.62
N VAL A 114 -4.08 10.50 2.04
CA VAL A 114 -3.99 9.37 2.99
C VAL A 114 -3.14 8.25 2.42
N GLY A 115 -3.27 7.95 1.12
CA GLY A 115 -2.50 6.90 0.44
C GLY A 115 -0.98 7.01 0.62
N ILE A 116 -0.42 8.23 0.57
CA ILE A 116 1.02 8.48 0.81
C ILE A 116 1.38 8.12 2.25
N SER A 117 0.53 8.44 3.22
CA SER A 117 0.80 8.09 4.63
C SER A 117 0.73 6.59 4.84
N VAL A 118 -0.26 5.91 4.25
CA VAL A 118 -0.37 4.44 4.32
C VAL A 118 0.83 3.76 3.68
N GLN A 119 1.27 4.22 2.50
CA GLN A 119 2.49 3.72 1.84
C GLN A 119 3.74 3.93 2.70
N PHE A 120 3.91 5.12 3.28
CA PHE A 120 5.02 5.43 4.17
C PHE A 120 5.15 4.43 5.33
N PHE A 121 4.07 4.19 6.08
CA PHE A 121 4.11 3.28 7.23
C PHE A 121 4.20 1.78 6.83
N ARG A 122 3.75 1.41 5.63
CA ARG A 122 3.75 0.02 5.16
C ARG A 122 5.06 -0.41 4.48
N GLU A 123 5.59 0.45 3.60
CA GLU A 123 6.72 0.08 2.72
C GLU A 123 8.07 0.37 3.37
N ALA A 124 8.16 1.33 4.30
CA ALA A 124 9.42 1.67 4.96
C ALA A 124 9.97 0.56 5.88
N PRO A 125 9.19 -0.13 6.73
CA PRO A 125 9.72 -1.18 7.62
C PRO A 125 10.52 -2.29 6.92
N PRO A 126 10.01 -2.97 5.86
CA PRO A 126 10.77 -4.02 5.19
C PRO A 126 12.02 -3.47 4.50
N GLY A 127 11.97 -2.24 3.96
CA GLY A 127 13.13 -1.57 3.35
C GLY A 127 14.24 -1.30 4.36
N ILE A 128 13.90 -0.74 5.53
CA ILE A 128 14.86 -0.48 6.62
C ILE A 128 15.53 -1.78 7.06
N ARG A 129 14.74 -2.83 7.33
CA ARG A 129 15.26 -4.14 7.76
C ARG A 129 16.19 -4.78 6.74
N HIS A 130 15.88 -4.64 5.45
CA HIS A 130 16.74 -5.15 4.40
C HIS A 130 18.09 -4.44 4.38
N LEU A 131 18.10 -3.11 4.51
CA LEU A 131 19.35 -2.34 4.58
C LEU A 131 20.17 -2.65 5.85
N ILE A 132 19.52 -2.94 6.98
CA ILE A 132 20.20 -3.44 8.20
C ILE A 132 20.87 -4.79 7.91
N GLN A 133 20.16 -5.74 7.30
CA GLN A 133 20.71 -7.07 6.96
C GLN A 133 21.91 -6.99 6.01
N LYS A 134 21.90 -6.02 5.08
CA LYS A 134 23.01 -5.74 4.16
C LYS A 134 24.11 -4.85 4.76
N GLY A 135 24.00 -4.46 6.04
CA GLY A 135 25.00 -3.63 6.73
C GLY A 135 25.07 -2.17 6.30
N HIS A 136 24.07 -1.67 5.57
CA HIS A 136 24.01 -0.27 5.11
C HIS A 136 23.38 0.67 6.14
N LEU A 137 22.54 0.13 7.03
CA LEU A 137 21.97 0.86 8.16
C LEU A 137 22.36 0.23 9.50
N PRO A 138 22.49 1.03 10.57
CA PRO A 138 22.79 0.54 11.91
C PRO A 138 21.61 -0.25 12.49
N VAL A 139 21.89 -1.19 13.41
CA VAL A 139 20.86 -2.05 14.02
C VAL A 139 19.80 -1.24 14.77
N GLU A 140 20.18 -0.06 15.28
CA GLU A 140 19.32 0.91 15.93
C GLU A 140 18.14 1.36 15.05
N ALA A 141 18.27 1.31 13.71
CA ALA A 141 17.19 1.64 12.79
C ALA A 141 16.00 0.65 12.86
N GLU A 142 16.17 -0.53 13.49
CA GLU A 142 15.06 -1.47 13.75
C GLU A 142 13.98 -0.83 14.63
N VAL A 143 14.34 0.13 15.49
CA VAL A 143 13.37 0.88 16.30
C VAL A 143 12.39 1.64 15.41
N THR A 144 12.89 2.27 14.35
CA THR A 144 12.08 2.97 13.34
C THR A 144 11.20 1.98 12.59
N ALA A 145 11.77 0.87 12.09
CA ALA A 145 11.02 -0.16 11.37
C ALA A 145 9.86 -0.73 12.20
N TRP A 146 10.13 -1.09 13.46
CA TRP A 146 9.14 -1.62 14.40
C TRP A 146 8.01 -0.63 14.67
N PHE A 147 8.34 0.64 14.93
CA PHE A 147 7.32 1.66 15.19
C PHE A 147 6.41 1.89 13.97
N LEU A 148 6.99 2.01 12.79
CA LEU A 148 6.23 2.21 11.55
C LEU A 148 5.31 1.01 11.27
N GLU A 149 5.80 -0.21 11.49
CA GLU A 149 5.00 -1.44 11.38
C GLU A 149 3.84 -1.48 12.39
N LEU A 150 4.07 -1.10 13.66
CA LEU A 150 3.03 -1.02 14.68
C LEU A 150 1.91 -0.06 14.28
N VAL A 151 2.27 1.14 13.81
CA VAL A 151 1.30 2.14 13.35
C VAL A 151 0.53 1.66 12.11
N TRP A 152 1.20 0.97 11.18
CA TRP A 152 0.54 0.38 10.02
C TRP A 152 -0.45 -0.74 10.39
N LYS A 153 -0.07 -1.65 11.30
CA LYS A 153 -0.96 -2.71 11.80
C LYS A 153 -2.16 -2.13 12.53
N TRP A 154 -1.93 -1.14 13.40
CA TRP A 154 -3.00 -0.38 14.05
C TRP A 154 -3.97 0.20 13.01
N TYR A 155 -3.46 0.91 11.99
CA TYR A 155 -4.31 1.52 10.99
C TYR A 155 -5.12 0.48 10.20
N THR A 156 -4.51 -0.64 9.84
CA THR A 156 -5.17 -1.75 9.11
C THR A 156 -6.37 -2.30 9.91
N LEU A 157 -6.23 -2.44 11.22
CA LEU A 157 -7.34 -2.85 12.11
C LEU A 157 -8.40 -1.75 12.25
N MET A 158 -8.01 -0.48 12.25
CA MET A 158 -8.91 0.68 12.38
C MET A 158 -9.64 1.05 11.08
N SER A 159 -9.19 0.56 9.93
CA SER A 159 -9.79 0.82 8.60
C SER A 159 -10.21 -0.46 7.87
N SER A 160 -10.64 -1.49 8.61
CA SER A 160 -10.94 -2.81 8.04
C SER A 160 -12.29 -2.84 7.32
N HIS A 161 -12.26 -3.12 6.01
CA HIS A 161 -13.44 -3.21 5.13
C HIS A 161 -13.91 -4.65 4.88
N CYS A 162 -13.06 -5.65 5.17
CA CYS A 162 -13.30 -7.05 4.83
C CYS A 162 -13.48 -7.89 6.09
N PRO A 163 -14.44 -8.82 6.13
CA PRO A 163 -14.64 -9.71 7.28
C PRO A 163 -13.40 -10.51 7.71
N VAL A 164 -12.47 -10.75 6.78
CA VAL A 164 -11.22 -11.49 7.02
C VAL A 164 -10.26 -10.74 7.97
N VAL A 165 -10.25 -9.41 7.90
CA VAL A 165 -9.36 -8.53 8.70
C VAL A 165 -10.17 -7.78 9.77
N ALA A 166 -11.48 -8.02 9.84
CA ALA A 166 -12.36 -7.39 10.81
C ALA A 166 -12.09 -7.90 12.22
N LEU A 167 -12.42 -7.10 13.23
CA LEU A 167 -12.44 -7.60 14.60
C LEU A 167 -13.57 -8.63 14.70
N SER A 168 -13.22 -9.89 14.93
CA SER A 168 -14.13 -11.01 14.85
C SER A 168 -13.78 -12.05 15.89
N LYS A 169 -14.77 -12.48 16.68
CA LYS A 169 -14.60 -13.57 17.67
C LYS A 169 -14.72 -14.96 17.06
N ILE A 170 -14.83 -15.08 15.73
CA ILE A 170 -14.81 -16.37 15.03
C ILE A 170 -13.49 -17.12 15.27
N ASP A 171 -12.38 -16.38 15.29
CA ASP A 171 -11.05 -16.91 15.63
C ASP A 171 -10.54 -16.16 16.88
N PRO A 172 -10.68 -16.75 18.08
CA PRO A 172 -10.30 -16.09 19.33
C PRO A 172 -8.82 -15.68 19.38
N SER A 173 -7.95 -16.45 18.72
CA SER A 173 -6.51 -16.16 18.69
C SER A 173 -6.20 -14.88 17.91
N LYS A 174 -6.84 -14.71 16.74
CA LYS A 174 -6.72 -13.51 15.92
C LYS A 174 -7.37 -12.31 16.56
N TYR A 175 -8.51 -12.50 17.23
CA TYR A 175 -9.16 -11.44 17.98
C TYR A 175 -8.24 -10.91 19.09
N GLN A 176 -7.69 -11.81 19.91
CA GLN A 176 -6.78 -11.41 20.99
C GLN A 176 -5.53 -10.71 20.44
N GLY A 177 -4.90 -11.26 19.41
CA GLY A 177 -3.74 -10.61 18.78
C GLY A 177 -4.05 -9.23 18.20
N ALA A 178 -5.26 -9.02 17.67
CA ALA A 178 -5.71 -7.71 17.20
C ALA A 178 -5.92 -6.73 18.38
N VAL A 179 -6.55 -7.17 19.46
CA VAL A 179 -6.74 -6.38 20.69
C VAL A 179 -5.38 -6.01 21.31
N ASP A 180 -4.46 -6.97 21.42
CA ASP A 180 -3.11 -6.76 21.94
C ASP A 180 -2.35 -5.73 21.10
N THR A 181 -2.47 -5.79 19.77
CA THR A 181 -1.88 -4.81 18.86
C THR A 181 -2.45 -3.40 19.08
N LEU A 182 -3.77 -3.29 19.25
CA LEU A 182 -4.44 -2.02 19.53
C LEU A 182 -4.01 -1.44 20.89
N MET A 183 -3.95 -2.26 21.93
CA MET A 183 -3.49 -1.86 23.27
C MET A 183 -2.01 -1.47 23.26
N LEU A 184 -1.16 -2.23 22.56
CA LEU A 184 0.26 -1.90 22.39
C LEU A 184 0.46 -0.56 21.68
N ALA A 185 -0.34 -0.27 20.64
CA ALA A 185 -0.31 1.02 19.96
C ALA A 185 -0.72 2.17 20.91
N GLN A 186 -1.76 1.98 21.74
CA GLN A 186 -2.17 2.97 22.74
C GLN A 186 -1.06 3.22 23.78
N ASP A 187 -0.49 2.16 24.35
CA ASP A 187 0.55 2.27 25.37
C ASP A 187 1.81 2.95 24.83
N THR A 188 2.25 2.52 23.65
CA THR A 188 3.43 3.08 22.97
C THR A 188 3.25 4.59 22.72
N LEU A 189 2.12 5.01 22.14
CA LEU A 189 1.91 6.43 21.84
C LEU A 189 1.62 7.27 23.09
N ARG A 190 1.09 6.68 24.17
CA ARG A 190 0.86 7.38 25.45
C ARG A 190 2.18 7.82 26.08
N HIS A 191 3.18 6.93 26.07
CA HIS A 191 4.47 7.16 26.73
C HIS A 191 5.56 7.75 25.81
N MET A 192 5.35 7.71 24.49
CA MET A 192 6.25 8.31 23.50
C MET A 192 6.37 9.85 23.65
N LYS A 193 7.57 10.37 23.34
CA LYS A 193 7.85 11.79 23.09
C LYS A 193 7.93 12.05 21.57
N MET A 194 7.06 12.90 21.05
CA MET A 194 7.00 13.24 19.62
C MET A 194 7.83 14.49 19.28
N GLY A 195 9.16 14.34 19.40
CA GLY A 195 10.16 15.41 19.20
C GLY A 195 11.00 15.66 20.46
N PRO A 196 11.82 16.74 20.47
CA PRO A 196 12.72 17.06 21.59
C PRO A 196 11.96 17.40 22.87
N THR A 197 10.75 17.95 22.74
CA THR A 197 9.88 18.30 23.86
C THR A 197 8.83 17.20 24.10
N ALA A 198 8.55 16.89 25.35
CA ALA A 198 7.54 15.89 25.75
C ALA A 198 6.08 16.42 25.69
N HIS A 199 5.78 17.41 24.85
CA HIS A 199 4.44 17.99 24.75
C HIS A 199 3.43 17.01 24.17
N TRP A 200 2.27 16.92 24.82
CA TRP A 200 1.14 16.11 24.37
C TRP A 200 0.60 16.61 23.03
N LYS A 201 0.57 15.74 22.02
CA LYS A 201 0.12 16.09 20.67
C LYS A 201 -1.32 15.63 20.42
N PRO A 202 -2.10 16.37 19.62
CA PRO A 202 -3.45 15.94 19.23
C PRO A 202 -3.48 14.58 18.52
N SER A 203 -2.43 14.20 17.78
CA SER A 203 -2.33 12.87 17.16
C SER A 203 -2.29 11.73 18.20
N GLN A 204 -1.63 11.93 19.35
CA GLN A 204 -1.61 10.97 20.46
C GLN A 204 -3.01 10.81 21.03
N ALA A 205 -3.66 11.92 21.40
CA ALA A 205 -5.03 11.92 21.90
C ALA A 205 -6.00 11.25 20.90
N GLY A 206 -5.86 11.54 19.61
CA GLY A 206 -6.69 10.96 18.56
C GLY A 206 -6.52 9.45 18.43
N LEU A 207 -5.29 8.93 18.49
CA LEU A 207 -5.05 7.48 18.46
C LEU A 207 -5.63 6.82 19.71
N LEU A 208 -5.41 7.39 20.91
CA LEU A 208 -5.91 6.84 22.16
C LEU A 208 -7.45 6.77 22.16
N ILE A 209 -8.12 7.87 21.86
CA ILE A 209 -9.60 7.95 21.84
C ILE A 209 -10.19 6.99 20.80
N SER A 210 -9.72 7.04 19.55
CA SER A 210 -10.27 6.18 18.49
C SER A 210 -10.11 4.70 18.81
N THR A 211 -8.96 4.32 19.35
CA THR A 211 -8.71 2.92 19.74
C THR A 211 -9.58 2.50 20.93
N SER A 212 -9.75 3.36 21.95
CA SER A 212 -10.64 3.09 23.08
C SER A 212 -12.09 2.90 22.64
N VAL A 213 -12.58 3.72 21.70
CA VAL A 213 -13.91 3.55 21.11
C VAL A 213 -14.05 2.20 20.42
N VAL A 214 -13.08 1.82 19.58
CA VAL A 214 -13.14 0.54 18.86
C VAL A 214 -13.11 -0.65 19.83
N LEU A 215 -12.31 -0.60 20.89
CA LEU A 215 -12.26 -1.65 21.90
C LEU A 215 -13.59 -1.76 22.68
N SER A 216 -14.17 -0.63 23.12
CA SER A 216 -15.48 -0.62 23.79
C SER A 216 -16.60 -1.11 22.88
N LEU A 217 -16.64 -0.67 21.62
CA LEU A 217 -17.61 -1.14 20.64
C LEU A 217 -17.42 -2.62 20.30
N ALA A 218 -16.19 -3.11 20.23
CA ALA A 218 -15.93 -4.52 20.00
C ALA A 218 -16.47 -5.38 21.15
N GLU A 219 -16.31 -4.94 22.40
CA GLU A 219 -16.86 -5.64 23.55
C GLU A 219 -18.39 -5.60 23.56
N GLU A 220 -18.99 -4.43 23.36
CA GLU A 220 -20.45 -4.26 23.34
C GLU A 220 -21.11 -5.05 22.20
N LEU A 221 -20.62 -4.88 20.96
CA LEU A 221 -21.24 -5.50 19.79
C LEU A 221 -20.94 -6.99 19.72
N LEU A 222 -19.71 -7.43 20.02
CA LEU A 222 -19.34 -8.84 19.85
C LEU A 222 -19.69 -9.69 21.08
N SER A 223 -19.50 -9.19 22.31
CA SER A 223 -19.83 -9.94 23.53
C SER A 223 -21.29 -9.80 23.94
N LEU A 224 -21.80 -8.57 24.04
CA LEU A 224 -23.10 -8.32 24.65
C LEU A 224 -24.24 -8.54 23.65
N LEU A 225 -24.06 -8.11 22.39
CA LEU A 225 -25.10 -8.20 21.35
C LEU A 225 -24.92 -9.39 20.39
N GLY A 226 -23.82 -10.13 20.48
CA GLY A 226 -23.60 -11.36 19.71
C GLY A 226 -23.35 -11.16 18.20
N TYR A 227 -22.87 -9.98 17.78
CA TYR A 227 -22.46 -9.77 16.39
C TYR A 227 -21.23 -10.63 16.04
N LYS A 228 -21.18 -11.14 14.80
CA LYS A 228 -20.09 -12.02 14.35
C LYS A 228 -18.75 -11.30 14.17
N TYR A 229 -18.79 -10.08 13.65
CA TYR A 229 -17.63 -9.26 13.35
C TYR A 229 -17.98 -7.77 13.34
N LEU A 230 -16.97 -6.92 13.53
CA LEU A 230 -17.06 -5.46 13.49
C LEU A 230 -16.16 -4.90 12.38
N LEU A 231 -16.80 -4.21 11.41
CA LEU A 231 -16.11 -3.49 10.34
C LEU A 231 -15.79 -2.07 10.79
N THR A 232 -14.54 -1.85 11.21
CA THR A 232 -14.06 -0.55 11.69
C THR A 232 -14.06 0.52 10.60
N SER A 233 -14.01 0.14 9.32
CA SER A 233 -14.16 1.08 8.21
C SER A 233 -15.53 1.78 8.13
N ARG A 234 -16.52 1.34 8.92
CA ARG A 234 -17.82 2.01 9.01
C ARG A 234 -17.85 3.10 10.07
N LEU A 235 -16.80 3.18 10.89
CA LEU A 235 -16.66 4.17 11.96
C LEU A 235 -15.87 5.42 11.52
N ILE A 236 -15.29 5.40 10.32
CA ILE A 236 -14.52 6.50 9.74
C ILE A 236 -15.40 7.41 8.86
N GLN A 237 -14.94 8.64 8.63
CA GLN A 237 -15.69 9.66 7.90
C GLN A 237 -15.45 9.65 6.37
N ASP A 238 -14.78 8.63 5.82
CA ASP A 238 -14.52 8.51 4.38
C ASP A 238 -15.81 8.52 3.54
N CYS A 239 -16.91 7.98 4.08
CA CYS A 239 -18.22 8.04 3.41
C CYS A 239 -18.70 9.49 3.19
N LEU A 240 -18.39 10.40 4.11
CA LEU A 240 -18.71 11.82 3.98
C LEU A 240 -17.77 12.51 2.98
N GLU A 241 -16.48 12.17 3.00
CA GLU A 241 -15.50 12.70 2.02
C GLU A 241 -15.81 12.27 0.58
N ASN A 242 -16.35 11.05 0.40
CA ASN A 242 -16.83 10.58 -0.89
C ASN A 242 -17.99 11.42 -1.41
N ILE A 243 -18.93 11.83 -0.54
CA ILE A 243 -20.02 12.74 -0.93
C ILE A 243 -19.44 14.09 -1.37
N PHE A 244 -18.45 14.64 -0.67
CA PHE A 244 -17.78 15.88 -1.09
C PHE A 244 -17.11 15.73 -2.46
N SER A 245 -16.53 14.56 -2.74
CA SER A 245 -15.91 14.27 -4.04
C SER A 245 -16.96 14.26 -5.16
N ILE A 246 -18.11 13.60 -4.97
CA ILE A 246 -19.22 13.58 -5.94
C ILE A 246 -19.73 15.00 -6.22
N VAL A 247 -19.88 15.84 -5.18
CA VAL A 247 -20.29 17.23 -5.36
C VAL A 247 -19.25 18.03 -6.16
N ARG A 248 -17.96 17.80 -5.90
CA ARG A 248 -16.85 18.48 -6.59
C ARG A 248 -16.63 18.00 -8.03
N MET A 249 -17.11 16.80 -8.39
CA MET A 249 -17.04 16.32 -9.79
C MET A 249 -17.81 17.24 -10.75
N LYS A 250 -18.95 17.81 -10.30
CA LYS A 250 -19.72 18.77 -11.10
C LYS A 250 -19.00 20.10 -11.23
N LYS A 251 -18.37 20.55 -10.14
CA LYS A 251 -17.65 21.81 -10.06
C LYS A 251 -16.57 21.72 -8.97
N PRO A 252 -15.27 21.86 -9.32
CA PRO A 252 -14.19 21.66 -8.34
C PRO A 252 -14.26 22.56 -7.11
N VAL A 253 -14.78 23.79 -7.28
CA VAL A 253 -15.03 24.76 -6.21
C VAL A 253 -16.49 25.19 -6.25
N PRO A 254 -17.40 24.43 -5.61
CA PRO A 254 -18.83 24.71 -5.65
C PRO A 254 -19.19 25.86 -4.69
N SER A 255 -20.15 26.70 -5.08
CA SER A 255 -20.79 27.66 -4.16
C SER A 255 -21.76 26.95 -3.21
N ALA A 256 -22.22 27.63 -2.16
CA ALA A 256 -23.22 27.07 -1.24
C ALA A 256 -24.51 26.64 -1.97
N TYR A 257 -24.92 27.39 -3.01
CA TYR A 257 -26.06 27.02 -3.86
C TYR A 257 -25.78 25.74 -4.66
N ASP A 258 -24.58 25.63 -5.26
CA ASP A 258 -24.17 24.44 -6.02
C ASP A 258 -24.15 23.19 -5.13
N VAL A 259 -23.67 23.32 -3.89
CA VAL A 259 -23.67 22.24 -2.90
C VAL A 259 -25.11 21.83 -2.55
N LYS A 260 -25.99 22.79 -2.23
CA LYS A 260 -27.39 22.51 -1.90
C LYS A 260 -28.11 21.79 -3.04
N SER A 261 -27.96 22.28 -4.27
CA SER A 261 -28.59 21.70 -5.46
C SER A 261 -28.03 20.30 -5.76
N SER A 262 -26.72 20.12 -5.63
CA SER A 262 -26.08 18.81 -5.83
C SER A 262 -26.51 17.80 -4.77
N LEU A 263 -26.57 18.19 -3.49
CA LEU A 263 -27.06 17.33 -2.42
C LEU A 263 -28.52 16.93 -2.64
N LYS A 264 -29.38 17.88 -3.06
CA LYS A 264 -30.79 17.57 -3.38
C LYS A 264 -30.91 16.50 -4.48
N LEU A 265 -30.09 16.61 -5.53
CA LEU A 265 -30.04 15.62 -6.61
C LEU A 265 -29.50 14.27 -6.13
N ILE A 266 -28.45 14.26 -5.30
CA ILE A 266 -27.89 13.02 -4.72
C ILE A 266 -28.96 12.32 -3.87
N CYS A 267 -29.66 13.06 -3.00
CA CYS A 267 -30.73 12.50 -2.17
C CYS A 267 -31.87 11.92 -3.01
N VAL A 268 -32.34 12.63 -4.03
CA VAL A 268 -33.41 12.13 -4.91
C VAL A 268 -32.92 10.91 -5.71
N GLY A 269 -31.72 10.98 -6.29
CA GLY A 269 -31.15 9.89 -7.09
C GLY A 269 -30.94 8.58 -6.33
N GLN A 270 -30.78 8.62 -5.00
CA GLN A 270 -30.68 7.42 -4.16
C GLN A 270 -31.99 6.61 -4.07
N PHE A 271 -33.14 7.24 -4.32
CA PHE A 271 -34.45 6.60 -4.23
C PHE A 271 -35.13 6.44 -5.61
N LEU A 272 -34.57 7.04 -6.66
CA LEU A 272 -35.04 6.86 -8.02
C LEU A 272 -34.44 5.56 -8.59
N HIS A 273 -35.27 4.53 -8.68
CA HIS A 273 -34.99 3.34 -9.45
C HIS A 273 -35.99 3.22 -10.58
N THR A 274 -35.57 2.70 -11.73
CA THR A 274 -36.50 2.31 -12.78
C THR A 274 -37.43 1.22 -12.22
N PRO A 275 -38.76 1.41 -12.27
CA PRO A 275 -39.67 0.40 -11.75
C PRO A 275 -39.54 -0.90 -12.56
N LYS A 276 -39.40 -2.04 -11.87
CA LYS A 276 -39.28 -3.38 -12.49
C LYS A 276 -40.48 -3.76 -13.36
N SER A 277 -41.61 -3.07 -13.20
CA SER A 277 -42.84 -3.23 -13.97
C SER A 277 -42.91 -2.34 -15.22
N SER A 278 -41.84 -1.60 -15.52
CA SER A 278 -41.70 -0.83 -16.75
C SER A 278 -41.82 -1.75 -17.96
N SER A 279 -42.72 -1.43 -18.89
CA SER A 279 -42.83 -2.11 -20.19
C SER A 279 -41.74 -1.69 -21.19
N TYR A 280 -40.84 -0.81 -20.78
CA TYR A 280 -39.69 -0.35 -21.57
C TYR A 280 -38.45 -1.10 -21.13
N ASP A 281 -37.71 -1.63 -22.11
CA ASP A 281 -36.38 -2.18 -21.89
C ASP A 281 -35.44 -1.08 -21.39
N SER A 282 -34.53 -1.44 -20.49
CA SER A 282 -33.50 -0.52 -20.01
C SER A 282 -32.55 -0.27 -21.18
N ASP A 283 -32.63 0.89 -21.81
CA ASP A 283 -31.66 1.27 -22.83
C ASP A 283 -30.32 1.58 -22.14
N ASP A 284 -29.50 0.54 -21.96
CA ASP A 284 -28.09 0.64 -21.57
C ASP A 284 -27.21 1.15 -22.73
N GLY A 285 -27.82 1.74 -23.76
CA GLY A 285 -27.13 2.46 -24.82
C GLY A 285 -26.26 3.56 -24.23
N LEU A 286 -24.95 3.36 -24.32
CA LEU A 286 -23.93 4.40 -24.12
C LEU A 286 -24.42 5.68 -24.81
N HIS A 287 -24.68 6.73 -24.02
CA HIS A 287 -25.06 8.04 -24.57
C HIS A 287 -24.11 8.42 -25.72
N LEU A 288 -24.62 9.06 -26.78
CA LEU A 288 -23.82 9.54 -27.92
C LEU A 288 -22.55 10.35 -27.53
N ALA A 289 -22.52 10.92 -26.33
CA ALA A 289 -21.33 11.55 -25.74
C ALA A 289 -20.15 10.58 -25.49
N TYR A 290 -20.41 9.29 -25.26
CA TYR A 290 -19.41 8.23 -25.14
C TYR A 290 -18.88 7.75 -26.50
N LEU A 291 -19.66 7.92 -27.58
CA LEU A 291 -19.25 7.61 -28.95
C LEU A 291 -18.14 8.56 -29.43
N LEU A 292 -18.10 9.77 -28.87
CA LEU A 292 -17.07 10.79 -29.10
C LEU A 292 -15.95 10.76 -28.04
N GLY A 293 -15.96 9.77 -27.15
CA GLY A 293 -14.88 9.54 -26.19
C GLY A 293 -13.63 9.03 -26.91
N PRO A 294 -12.41 9.41 -26.48
CA PRO A 294 -11.14 9.05 -27.12
C PRO A 294 -10.81 7.53 -27.09
N SER A 295 -11.74 6.71 -26.63
CA SER A 295 -11.64 5.25 -26.57
C SER A 295 -12.04 4.54 -27.88
N LEU A 296 -12.45 5.26 -28.91
CA LEU A 296 -12.66 4.71 -30.27
C LEU A 296 -11.52 5.14 -31.20
N GLU A 297 -10.41 4.41 -31.10
CA GLU A 297 -9.59 3.92 -32.22
C GLU A 297 -8.33 3.27 -31.63
N LYS A 298 -8.43 1.99 -31.26
CA LYS A 298 -7.31 1.07 -31.43
C LYS A 298 -7.58 0.28 -32.69
N SER A 299 -7.37 0.94 -33.84
CA SER A 299 -6.99 0.20 -35.03
C SER A 299 -5.68 -0.53 -34.68
N LEU A 300 -5.74 -1.86 -34.64
CA LEU A 300 -4.54 -2.68 -34.67
C LEU A 300 -3.98 -2.54 -36.08
N GLU A 301 -3.20 -1.49 -36.32
CA GLU A 301 -2.31 -1.51 -37.47
C GLU A 301 -1.32 -2.66 -37.24
N GLU A 302 -1.39 -3.67 -38.10
CA GLU A 302 -0.38 -4.70 -38.21
C GLU A 302 0.92 -4.04 -38.66
N PHE A 303 1.74 -3.60 -37.69
CA PHE A 303 3.10 -3.16 -37.97
C PHE A 303 3.86 -4.30 -38.65
N ARG A 304 4.39 -4.04 -39.85
CA ARG A 304 5.30 -4.93 -40.56
C ARG A 304 6.51 -5.17 -39.66
N ASP A 305 6.86 -6.45 -39.48
CA ASP A 305 8.03 -6.93 -38.74
C ASP A 305 9.29 -6.49 -39.55
N ASP A 306 9.73 -5.25 -39.37
CA ASP A 306 11.07 -4.85 -39.78
C ASP A 306 12.02 -5.44 -38.73
N GLU A 307 12.87 -6.39 -39.13
CA GLU A 307 13.88 -7.01 -38.26
C GLU A 307 14.88 -5.94 -37.79
N GLU A 308 14.64 -5.37 -36.60
CA GLU A 308 15.67 -4.66 -35.84
C GLU A 308 16.66 -5.72 -35.31
N HIS A 309 17.75 -5.92 -36.05
CA HIS A 309 18.89 -6.69 -35.58
C HIS A 309 19.58 -5.93 -34.45
N LEU A 310 19.39 -6.40 -33.20
CA LEU A 310 20.21 -5.99 -32.09
C LEU A 310 21.51 -6.79 -32.08
N GLU A 311 22.63 -6.08 -32.14
CA GLU A 311 23.95 -6.64 -31.86
C GLU A 311 24.13 -6.88 -30.34
N ASN A 312 25.13 -7.71 -29.99
CA ASN A 312 25.37 -8.21 -28.65
C ASN A 312 25.47 -7.08 -27.60
N LEU A 313 24.40 -6.87 -26.84
CA LEU A 313 24.37 -5.99 -25.68
C LEU A 313 25.33 -6.48 -24.60
N THR A 314 26.00 -5.54 -23.92
CA THR A 314 26.84 -5.87 -22.77
C THR A 314 26.00 -6.42 -21.62
N LEU A 315 26.42 -7.53 -21.04
CA LEU A 315 25.82 -8.09 -19.83
C LEU A 315 26.25 -7.26 -18.62
N ASP A 316 25.28 -6.70 -17.90
CA ASP A 316 25.53 -6.03 -16.64
C ASP A 316 25.22 -6.98 -15.49
N GLU A 317 26.21 -7.20 -14.62
CA GLU A 317 26.05 -8.09 -13.46
C GLU A 317 24.90 -7.62 -12.54
N VAL A 318 24.12 -8.59 -12.07
CA VAL A 318 23.03 -8.37 -11.12
C VAL A 318 23.57 -8.44 -9.70
N SER A 319 23.34 -7.37 -8.93
CA SER A 319 23.76 -7.28 -7.54
C SER A 319 22.96 -8.21 -6.62
N SER A 320 23.50 -8.54 -5.45
CA SER A 320 22.78 -9.40 -4.48
C SER A 320 21.45 -8.80 -4.00
N VAL A 321 21.31 -7.47 -4.01
CA VAL A 321 20.07 -6.76 -3.65
C VAL A 321 19.03 -6.90 -4.75
N GLU A 322 19.45 -6.77 -6.01
CA GLU A 322 18.58 -6.99 -7.17
C GLU A 322 18.09 -8.44 -7.22
N CYS A 323 18.94 -9.43 -6.87
CA CYS A 323 18.50 -10.82 -6.76
C CYS A 323 17.39 -11.03 -5.71
N ASP A 324 17.47 -10.36 -4.54
CA ASP A 324 16.40 -10.40 -3.52
C ASP A 324 15.08 -9.77 -4.03
N ILE A 325 15.18 -8.72 -4.85
CA ILE A 325 14.02 -8.07 -5.49
C ILE A 325 13.44 -8.98 -6.59
N LEU A 326 14.29 -9.57 -7.43
CA LEU A 326 13.91 -10.51 -8.49
C LEU A 326 13.23 -11.75 -7.91
N ALA A 327 13.66 -12.25 -6.76
CA ALA A 327 12.99 -13.35 -6.08
C ALA A 327 11.55 -12.97 -5.66
N TYR A 328 11.37 -11.77 -5.10
CA TYR A 328 10.05 -11.25 -4.72
C TYR A 328 9.14 -11.04 -5.95
N VAL A 329 9.67 -10.45 -7.02
CA VAL A 329 8.93 -10.26 -8.29
C VAL A 329 8.63 -11.60 -8.95
N GLY A 330 9.58 -12.53 -8.94
CA GLY A 330 9.44 -13.89 -9.45
C GLY A 330 8.30 -14.64 -8.78
N GLY A 331 8.19 -14.56 -7.45
CA GLY A 331 7.05 -15.12 -6.71
C GLY A 331 5.70 -14.55 -7.17
N PHE A 332 5.64 -13.25 -7.48
CA PHE A 332 4.44 -12.60 -8.03
C PHE A 332 4.12 -13.09 -9.45
N LEU A 333 5.12 -13.23 -10.33
CA LEU A 333 4.94 -13.77 -11.69
C LEU A 333 4.43 -15.22 -11.64
N LEU A 334 5.04 -16.05 -10.80
CA LEU A 334 4.69 -17.46 -10.63
C LEU A 334 3.25 -17.66 -10.14
N LYS A 335 2.70 -16.75 -9.33
CA LYS A 335 1.31 -16.83 -8.86
C LYS A 335 0.29 -16.96 -10.00
N THR A 336 0.49 -16.19 -11.07
CA THR A 336 -0.40 -16.23 -12.25
C THR A 336 -0.15 -17.49 -13.08
N ILE A 337 1.13 -17.89 -13.20
CA ILE A 337 1.55 -19.06 -13.97
C ILE A 337 1.02 -20.35 -13.32
N ILE A 338 1.14 -20.50 -12.01
CA ILE A 338 0.60 -21.66 -11.26
C ILE A 338 -0.91 -21.77 -11.42
N LYS A 339 -1.63 -20.64 -11.38
CA LYS A 339 -3.08 -20.62 -11.66
C LYS A 339 -3.40 -21.11 -13.09
N THR A 340 -2.49 -20.94 -14.03
CA THR A 340 -2.64 -21.33 -15.44
C THR A 340 -2.24 -22.79 -15.71
N ILE A 341 -1.32 -23.33 -14.91
CA ILE A 341 -0.88 -24.75 -14.94
C ILE A 341 -1.93 -25.67 -14.29
N GLY A 342 -2.68 -25.18 -13.30
CA GLY A 342 -3.62 -26.00 -12.54
C GLY A 342 -2.92 -26.88 -11.49
N GLU A 343 -3.43 -28.09 -11.25
CA GLU A 343 -2.98 -28.99 -10.17
C GLU A 343 -1.78 -29.90 -10.53
N CYS A 344 -0.93 -29.47 -11.48
CA CYS A 344 0.23 -30.27 -11.90
C CYS A 344 1.37 -30.21 -10.86
N THR A 345 1.36 -31.15 -9.90
CA THR A 345 2.37 -31.26 -8.84
C THR A 345 3.83 -31.31 -9.31
N PRO A 346 4.24 -32.03 -10.37
CA PRO A 346 5.65 -32.06 -10.79
C PRO A 346 6.12 -30.70 -11.32
N CYS A 347 5.29 -29.99 -12.08
CA CYS A 347 5.64 -28.65 -12.59
C CYS A 347 5.71 -27.61 -11.47
N ILE A 348 4.80 -27.70 -10.49
CA ILE A 348 4.81 -26.80 -9.34
C ILE A 348 6.08 -27.01 -8.49
N ALA A 349 6.53 -28.26 -8.31
CA ALA A 349 7.74 -28.57 -7.56
C ALA A 349 9.03 -28.06 -8.24
N VAL A 350 9.04 -27.97 -9.58
CA VAL A 350 10.16 -27.39 -10.33
C VAL A 350 10.17 -25.87 -10.28
N LEU A 351 8.98 -25.24 -10.21
CA LEU A 351 8.85 -23.78 -10.19
C LEU A 351 9.02 -23.18 -8.79
N LEU A 352 8.62 -23.91 -7.75
CA LEU A 352 8.71 -23.48 -6.36
C LEU A 352 9.83 -24.23 -5.65
N GLY A 353 10.73 -23.48 -4.99
CA GLY A 353 11.82 -24.07 -4.21
C GLY A 353 11.80 -23.60 -2.77
N ASN A 354 12.21 -24.49 -1.86
CA ASN A 354 12.50 -24.16 -0.46
C ASN A 354 13.95 -23.71 -0.25
N GLY A 355 14.73 -23.56 -1.33
CA GLY A 355 16.15 -23.19 -1.27
C GLY A 355 16.35 -21.77 -0.73
N GLN A 356 17.41 -21.57 0.06
CA GLN A 356 17.75 -20.34 0.79
C GLN A 356 18.22 -19.17 -0.09
N CYS A 357 18.22 -19.30 -1.43
CA CYS A 357 18.74 -18.25 -2.31
C CYS A 357 17.77 -17.06 -2.37
N TYR A 358 18.24 -15.88 -1.94
CA TYR A 358 17.60 -14.57 -2.13
C TYR A 358 16.18 -14.40 -1.54
N ASN A 359 15.88 -15.07 -0.42
CA ASN A 359 14.57 -15.00 0.23
C ASN A 359 14.41 -13.86 1.24
N ALA A 360 15.46 -13.08 1.52
CA ALA A 360 15.47 -12.11 2.60
C ALA A 360 14.33 -11.09 2.48
N LEU A 361 14.13 -10.53 1.29
CA LEU A 361 13.06 -9.56 1.04
C LEU A 361 11.65 -10.20 1.10
N ILE A 362 11.52 -11.46 0.68
CA ILE A 362 10.25 -12.20 0.76
C ILE A 362 9.85 -12.40 2.22
N GLU A 363 10.79 -12.80 3.07
CA GLU A 363 10.56 -13.00 4.51
C GLU A 363 10.21 -11.70 5.21
N LEU A 364 10.87 -10.59 4.85
CA LEU A 364 10.59 -9.27 5.42
C LEU A 364 9.23 -8.69 4.99
N LYS A 365 8.73 -9.08 3.80
CA LYS A 365 7.42 -8.64 3.28
C LYS A 365 6.28 -9.61 3.61
N GLU A 366 6.56 -10.76 4.21
CA GLU A 366 5.54 -11.70 4.68
C GLU A 366 4.89 -11.15 5.96
N TYR A 367 3.59 -10.88 5.89
CA TYR A 367 2.86 -10.24 7.00
C TYR A 367 2.65 -11.17 8.20
N VAL A 368 2.57 -12.48 7.97
CA VAL A 368 2.37 -13.47 9.01
C VAL A 368 3.70 -14.18 9.26
N LYS A 369 4.32 -13.90 10.42
CA LYS A 369 5.61 -14.51 10.80
C LYS A 369 5.51 -16.03 10.76
N GLY A 370 6.39 -16.67 9.98
CA GLY A 370 6.43 -18.13 9.82
C GLY A 370 5.41 -18.71 8.85
N ALA A 371 4.59 -17.89 8.18
CA ALA A 371 3.73 -18.37 7.10
C ALA A 371 4.48 -18.43 5.76
N THR A 372 3.96 -19.25 4.85
CA THR A 372 4.44 -19.38 3.48
C THR A 372 3.37 -18.94 2.49
N ASN A 373 2.81 -17.73 2.68
CA ASN A 373 1.77 -17.21 1.79
C ASN A 373 2.39 -16.62 0.51
N LEU A 374 3.57 -16.03 0.61
CA LEU A 374 4.36 -15.60 -0.54
C LEU A 374 5.08 -16.80 -1.18
N LEU A 375 5.04 -16.84 -2.51
CA LEU A 375 5.65 -17.90 -3.30
C LEU A 375 7.16 -17.63 -3.42
N ARG A 376 7.95 -18.69 -3.25
CA ARG A 376 9.41 -18.67 -3.39
C ARG A 376 9.81 -19.35 -4.71
N PRO A 377 10.44 -18.64 -5.65
CA PRO A 377 10.96 -19.26 -6.87
C PRO A 377 11.99 -20.35 -6.56
N SER A 378 12.09 -21.37 -7.40
CA SER A 378 13.17 -22.35 -7.33
C SER A 378 14.51 -21.76 -7.81
N ALA A 379 15.62 -22.43 -7.52
CA ALA A 379 16.95 -22.01 -7.97
C ALA A 379 17.02 -21.90 -9.50
N ALA A 380 16.44 -22.85 -10.24
CA ALA A 380 16.40 -22.82 -11.70
C ALA A 380 15.60 -21.62 -12.25
N VAL A 381 14.48 -21.26 -11.60
CA VAL A 381 13.72 -20.05 -11.97
C VAL A 381 14.51 -18.78 -11.62
N MET A 382 15.24 -18.78 -10.50
CA MET A 382 16.08 -17.63 -10.13
C MET A 382 17.23 -17.42 -11.10
N GLU A 383 17.96 -18.47 -11.49
CA GLU A 383 19.00 -18.39 -12.51
C GLU A 383 18.42 -17.80 -13.80
N LEU A 384 17.26 -18.28 -14.24
CA LEU A 384 16.62 -17.76 -15.44
C LEU A 384 16.25 -16.27 -15.33
N LEU A 385 15.69 -15.84 -14.20
CA LEU A 385 15.35 -14.44 -13.95
C LEU A 385 16.58 -13.54 -13.87
N VAL A 386 17.71 -14.04 -13.34
CA VAL A 386 18.98 -13.31 -13.32
C VAL A 386 19.47 -13.07 -14.74
N HIS A 387 19.54 -14.11 -15.59
CA HIS A 387 19.94 -13.95 -16.99
C HIS A 387 19.01 -12.98 -17.74
N TYR A 388 17.70 -13.05 -17.51
CA TYR A 388 16.76 -12.09 -18.11
C TYR A 388 17.04 -10.66 -17.67
N GLU A 389 17.42 -10.42 -16.41
CA GLU A 389 17.74 -9.07 -15.93
C GLU A 389 19.10 -8.58 -16.43
N GLU A 390 20.14 -9.42 -16.50
CA GLU A 390 21.46 -9.05 -17.05
C GLU A 390 21.34 -8.53 -18.48
N HIS A 391 20.60 -9.25 -19.32
CA HIS A 391 20.30 -8.81 -20.68
C HIS A 391 19.40 -7.56 -20.70
N PHE A 392 18.37 -7.48 -19.84
CA PHE A 392 17.50 -6.32 -19.78
C PHE A 392 18.25 -5.05 -19.35
N LYS A 393 19.20 -5.15 -18.41
CA LYS A 393 20.04 -4.03 -17.99
C LYS A 393 20.92 -3.52 -19.13
N GLY A 394 21.46 -4.40 -19.97
CA GLY A 394 22.12 -4.00 -21.22
C GLY A 394 21.27 -3.07 -22.10
N PHE A 395 19.98 -3.38 -22.27
CA PHE A 395 19.05 -2.50 -23.00
C PHE A 395 18.84 -1.14 -22.32
N VAL A 396 18.84 -1.12 -20.98
CA VAL A 396 18.66 0.11 -20.19
C VAL A 396 19.90 1.00 -20.25
N SER A 397 21.09 0.41 -20.11
CA SER A 397 22.38 1.11 -20.10
C SER A 397 22.67 1.81 -21.44
N GLU A 398 22.19 1.25 -22.55
CA GLU A 398 22.33 1.86 -23.88
C GLU A 398 21.20 2.83 -24.25
N ASP A 399 20.24 3.10 -23.33
CA ASP A 399 18.98 3.85 -23.58
C ASP A 399 18.16 3.33 -24.79
N ALA A 400 18.51 2.16 -25.32
CA ALA A 400 18.00 1.59 -26.56
C ALA A 400 16.49 1.31 -26.50
N ILE A 401 15.92 1.11 -25.30
CA ILE A 401 14.50 0.80 -25.10
C ILE A 401 13.58 1.87 -25.70
N LEU A 402 13.97 3.15 -25.63
CA LEU A 402 13.15 4.26 -26.14
C LEU A 402 13.20 4.39 -27.66
N ASP A 403 14.26 3.86 -28.29
CA ASP A 403 14.45 3.91 -29.74
C ASP A 403 13.79 2.73 -30.46
N LEU A 404 13.42 1.66 -29.73
CA LEU A 404 12.71 0.51 -30.29
C LEU A 404 11.30 0.88 -30.73
N LYS A 405 10.93 0.52 -31.96
CA LYS A 405 9.55 0.70 -32.47
C LYS A 405 8.54 -0.18 -31.73
N ALA A 406 8.95 -1.38 -31.31
CA ALA A 406 8.07 -2.37 -30.68
C ALA A 406 8.75 -3.10 -29.51
N PRO A 407 9.05 -2.43 -28.37
CA PRO A 407 9.82 -3.00 -27.27
C PRO A 407 9.18 -4.26 -26.65
N PHE A 408 7.85 -4.34 -26.65
CA PHE A 408 7.11 -5.52 -26.18
C PHE A 408 7.20 -6.76 -27.09
N ARG A 409 7.74 -6.63 -28.31
CA ARG A 409 7.98 -7.75 -29.24
C ARG A 409 9.47 -8.02 -29.44
N THR A 410 10.27 -6.98 -29.57
CA THR A 410 11.70 -7.08 -29.84
C THR A 410 12.47 -7.67 -28.66
N ILE A 411 12.21 -7.21 -27.43
CA ILE A 411 12.93 -7.66 -26.23
C ILE A 411 12.63 -9.14 -25.90
N PRO A 412 11.37 -9.63 -25.90
CA PRO A 412 11.11 -11.05 -25.70
C PRO A 412 11.77 -11.93 -26.77
N ARG A 413 11.77 -11.50 -28.04
CA ARG A 413 12.41 -12.25 -29.14
C ARG A 413 13.93 -12.35 -28.92
N PHE A 414 14.56 -11.25 -28.52
CA PHE A 414 15.99 -11.24 -28.18
C PHE A 414 16.31 -12.15 -27.00
N LEU A 415 15.55 -12.07 -25.90
CA LEU A 415 15.77 -12.91 -24.72
C LEU A 415 15.53 -14.40 -25.02
N ALA A 416 14.53 -14.73 -25.84
CA ALA A 416 14.28 -16.12 -26.24
C ALA A 416 15.41 -16.74 -27.07
N ASN A 417 16.16 -15.92 -27.81
CA ASN A 417 17.29 -16.37 -28.64
C ASN A 417 18.61 -16.47 -27.86
N ASN A 418 18.78 -15.64 -26.82
CA ASN A 418 20.06 -15.52 -26.10
C ASN A 418 20.08 -16.22 -24.73
N VAL A 419 18.93 -16.60 -24.17
CA VAL A 419 18.85 -17.23 -22.85
C VAL A 419 18.37 -18.67 -22.97
N GLU A 420 19.21 -19.62 -22.55
CA GLU A 420 18.87 -21.05 -22.56
C GLU A 420 17.92 -21.40 -21.39
N ASN A 421 16.67 -21.75 -21.72
CA ASN A 421 15.65 -22.09 -20.73
C ASN A 421 15.74 -23.58 -20.28
N HIS A 422 16.53 -23.88 -19.25
CA HIS A 422 16.63 -25.23 -18.66
C HIS A 422 15.64 -25.42 -17.50
N LEU A 423 14.33 -25.47 -17.80
CA LEU A 423 13.30 -25.85 -16.82
C LEU A 423 12.75 -27.24 -17.15
N ASP A 424 13.04 -28.23 -16.31
CA ASP A 424 12.60 -29.63 -16.44
C ASP A 424 11.09 -29.80 -16.15
N LEU A 425 10.26 -29.20 -17.01
CA LEU A 425 8.80 -29.24 -16.92
C LEU A 425 8.23 -30.39 -17.77
N CYS A 426 6.98 -30.77 -17.54
CA CYS A 426 6.35 -31.76 -18.40
C CYS A 426 6.14 -31.19 -19.83
N ASN A 427 6.21 -32.07 -20.84
CA ASN A 427 6.10 -31.71 -22.26
C ASN A 427 4.83 -30.90 -22.60
N ILE A 428 3.77 -31.00 -21.79
CA ILE A 428 2.50 -30.27 -22.00
C ILE A 428 2.60 -28.81 -21.51
N HIS A 429 3.38 -28.55 -20.47
CA HIS A 429 3.45 -27.24 -19.81
C HIS A 429 4.74 -26.47 -20.12
N GLN A 430 5.80 -27.13 -20.59
CA GLN A 430 7.11 -26.52 -20.82
C GLN A 430 7.02 -25.27 -21.71
N ASP A 431 6.55 -25.40 -22.94
CA ASP A 431 6.43 -24.28 -23.89
C ASP A 431 5.53 -23.15 -23.35
N LYS A 432 4.43 -23.54 -22.72
CA LYS A 432 3.43 -22.58 -22.21
C LYS A 432 3.99 -21.78 -21.03
N VAL A 433 4.70 -22.43 -20.12
CA VAL A 433 5.29 -21.78 -18.94
C VAL A 433 6.44 -20.88 -19.32
N GLN A 434 7.34 -21.35 -20.20
CA GLN A 434 8.47 -20.55 -20.67
C GLN A 434 7.98 -19.28 -21.38
N LYS A 435 7.05 -19.41 -22.32
CA LYS A 435 6.46 -18.24 -23.01
C LYS A 435 5.77 -17.28 -22.05
N LEU A 436 4.95 -17.80 -21.14
CA LEU A 436 4.25 -16.96 -20.16
C LEU A 436 5.19 -16.27 -19.18
N LEU A 437 6.23 -16.95 -18.71
CA LEU A 437 7.22 -16.38 -17.80
C LEU A 437 7.98 -15.25 -18.48
N LEU A 438 8.48 -15.48 -19.69
CA LEU A 438 9.19 -14.49 -20.48
C LEU A 438 8.32 -13.26 -20.80
N GLU A 439 7.13 -13.48 -21.38
CA GLU A 439 6.22 -12.38 -21.72
C GLU A 439 5.85 -11.56 -20.47
N ARG A 440 5.55 -12.23 -19.36
CA ARG A 440 5.15 -11.55 -18.13
C ARG A 440 6.32 -10.81 -17.48
N TYR A 441 7.52 -11.39 -17.53
CA TYR A 441 8.74 -10.74 -17.07
C TYR A 441 8.96 -9.43 -17.82
N VAL A 442 9.05 -9.49 -19.15
CA VAL A 442 9.31 -8.31 -20.00
C VAL A 442 8.23 -7.26 -19.84
N HIS A 443 6.94 -7.66 -19.84
CA HIS A 443 5.85 -6.71 -19.59
C HIS A 443 5.95 -6.03 -18.22
N CYS A 444 6.31 -6.77 -17.18
CA CYS A 444 6.45 -6.23 -15.83
C CYS A 444 7.63 -5.25 -15.78
N ARG A 445 8.80 -5.67 -16.28
CA ARG A 445 10.05 -4.91 -16.22
C ARG A 445 10.02 -3.65 -17.08
N LEU A 446 9.47 -3.71 -18.29
CA LEU A 446 9.25 -2.52 -19.13
C LEU A 446 8.34 -1.50 -18.45
N ARG A 447 7.26 -1.95 -17.82
CA ARG A 447 6.36 -1.05 -17.07
C ARG A 447 7.05 -0.41 -15.87
N MET A 448 7.92 -1.13 -15.18
CA MET A 448 8.72 -0.58 -14.07
C MET A 448 9.67 0.50 -14.58
N HIS A 449 10.44 0.19 -15.62
CA HIS A 449 11.40 1.11 -16.25
C HIS A 449 10.74 2.40 -16.76
N LEU A 450 9.68 2.28 -17.58
CA LEU A 450 8.96 3.44 -18.14
C LEU A 450 8.32 4.32 -17.06
N ARG A 451 7.82 3.73 -15.97
CA ARG A 451 7.28 4.50 -14.84
C ARG A 451 8.37 5.31 -14.12
N GLN A 452 9.57 4.76 -14.02
CA GLN A 452 10.69 5.42 -13.36
C GLN A 452 11.28 6.54 -14.21
N GLN A 453 11.47 6.32 -15.51
CA GLN A 453 11.84 7.39 -16.43
C GLN A 453 10.84 8.55 -16.39
N ARG A 454 9.53 8.26 -16.40
CA ARG A 454 8.51 9.30 -16.25
C ARG A 454 8.62 10.04 -14.91
N ALA A 455 8.91 9.33 -13.81
CA ALA A 455 9.09 9.96 -12.50
C ALA A 455 10.29 10.92 -12.49
N ARG A 456 11.43 10.51 -13.07
CA ARG A 456 12.64 11.34 -13.23
C ARG A 456 12.35 12.61 -14.06
N HIS A 457 11.57 12.50 -15.14
CA HIS A 457 11.17 13.66 -15.94
C HIS A 457 10.19 14.60 -15.21
N VAL A 458 9.20 14.09 -14.48
CA VAL A 458 8.18 14.92 -13.81
C VAL A 458 8.78 15.80 -12.70
N GLU A 459 9.83 15.36 -12.02
CA GLU A 459 10.53 16.17 -11.02
C GLU A 459 11.15 17.45 -11.61
N THR A 460 11.50 17.46 -12.91
CA THR A 460 12.03 18.66 -13.58
C THR A 460 10.98 19.70 -14.00
N HIS A 461 9.68 19.34 -14.06
CA HIS A 461 8.60 20.23 -14.56
C HIS A 461 7.41 20.40 -13.59
N SER A 462 7.58 20.06 -12.32
CA SER A 462 6.51 20.08 -11.33
C SER A 462 6.16 21.49 -10.83
N SER A 463 5.34 22.23 -11.58
CA SER A 463 4.38 23.15 -10.97
C SER A 463 3.17 23.39 -11.88
N LYS A 464 1.97 23.31 -11.27
CA LYS A 464 0.66 23.71 -11.80
C LYS A 464 -0.12 22.72 -12.68
N THR A 465 -0.54 21.57 -12.14
CA THR A 465 -1.86 21.04 -12.53
C THR A 465 -2.60 20.46 -11.34
N CYS A 466 -3.80 21.00 -11.15
CA CYS A 466 -4.76 20.62 -10.14
C CYS A 466 -5.19 19.16 -10.27
N ALA A 467 -5.68 18.63 -9.15
CA ALA A 467 -6.44 17.39 -9.05
C ALA A 467 -7.35 17.16 -10.27
N GLY A 468 -7.08 16.09 -11.02
CA GLY A 468 -7.91 15.72 -12.18
C GLY A 468 -7.31 14.67 -13.10
N VAL A 469 -5.99 14.46 -13.12
CA VAL A 469 -5.37 13.51 -14.05
C VAL A 469 -4.85 12.28 -13.31
N ASN A 470 -5.78 11.43 -12.90
CA ASN A 470 -5.55 10.02 -12.63
C ASN A 470 -6.83 9.27 -13.00
N LEU A 471 -7.17 9.33 -14.28
CA LEU A 471 -8.05 8.41 -14.96
C LEU A 471 -7.34 8.04 -16.26
N GLN A 472 -6.58 6.96 -16.22
CA GLN A 472 -6.44 5.92 -17.25
C GLN A 472 -5.53 4.80 -16.72
#